data_AF-X0UQG4-F1
#
_entry.id   AF-X0UQG4-F1
#
_cell.length_a   1.000
_cell.length_b   1.000
_cell.length_c   1.000
_cell.angle_alpha   90.00
_cell.angle_beta   90.00
_cell.angle_gamma   90.00
#
_symmetry.space_group_name_H-M   'P 1'
#
loop_
_entity.id
_entity.type
_entity.pdbx_description
1 polymer ?
#
loop_
_entity_poly.entity_id
_entity_poly.type
_entity_poly.pdbx_seq_one_letter_code
_entity_poly.pdbx_strand_id
1 'polypeptide(L)'
;MVRCPGQDGRFWKPDDIFEVRCPGCGVSVEFFKDEPKLKCSKCKHIVVNPKIDLGCAKWCKYAEQCLAIMKKDDDKTDGSKSSK
;
A
#
# COMPACT_ATOMS: atom_id res chain seq x y z
N MET A 1 11.35 2.37 -17.90
CA MET A 1 10.15 2.35 -17.04
C MET A 1 10.29 1.17 -16.09
N VAL A 2 10.64 1.41 -14.83
CA VAL A 2 10.86 0.34 -13.85
C VAL A 2 9.48 -0.08 -13.33
N ARG A 3 8.95 -1.18 -13.83
CA ARG A 3 7.76 -1.80 -13.26
C ARG A 3 8.20 -2.56 -12.02
N CYS A 4 7.68 -2.18 -10.86
CA CYS A 4 7.89 -2.98 -9.66
C CYS A 4 7.27 -4.36 -9.92
N PRO A 5 7.92 -5.48 -9.57
CA PRO A 5 7.36 -6.79 -9.82
C PRO A 5 6.02 -7.00 -9.10
N GLY A 6 5.79 -6.33 -7.97
CA GLY A 6 4.48 -6.29 -7.30
C GLY A 6 3.39 -5.55 -8.09
N GLN A 7 3.78 -4.69 -9.04
CA GLN A 7 2.92 -3.95 -9.95
C GLN A 7 2.73 -4.63 -11.30
N ASP A 8 3.37 -5.79 -11.53
CA ASP A 8 3.22 -6.50 -12.80
C ASP A 8 1.99 -7.42 -12.76
N GLY A 9 0.88 -6.91 -13.32
CA GLY A 9 -0.40 -7.61 -13.35
C GLY A 9 -0.42 -8.94 -14.11
N ARG A 10 0.67 -9.34 -14.78
CA ARG A 10 0.75 -10.63 -15.49
C ARG A 10 0.84 -11.82 -14.55
N PHE A 11 1.31 -11.61 -13.32
CA PHE A 11 1.44 -12.66 -12.31
C PHE A 11 0.31 -12.64 -11.27
N TRP A 12 -0.63 -11.71 -11.39
CA TRP A 12 -1.75 -11.59 -10.45
C TRP A 12 -2.71 -12.77 -10.61
N LYS A 13 -3.03 -13.38 -9.48
CA LYS A 13 -4.07 -14.39 -9.35
C LYS A 13 -5.36 -13.71 -8.89
N PRO A 14 -6.53 -14.33 -9.08
CA PRO A 14 -7.77 -13.85 -8.48
C PRO A 14 -7.70 -13.75 -6.94
N ASP A 15 -6.79 -14.46 -6.28
CA ASP A 15 -6.53 -14.37 -4.83
C ASP A 15 -5.76 -13.09 -4.44
N ASP A 16 -5.12 -12.39 -5.38
CA ASP A 16 -4.42 -11.12 -5.14
C ASP A 16 -5.39 -9.92 -5.04
N ILE A 17 -6.68 -10.15 -5.27
CA ILE A 17 -7.76 -9.17 -5.09
C ILE A 17 -8.56 -9.57 -3.87
N PHE A 18 -8.78 -8.65 -2.94
CA PHE A 18 -9.57 -8.92 -1.74
C PHE A 18 -10.43 -7.71 -1.36
N GLU A 19 -11.51 -7.99 -0.65
CA GLU A 19 -12.50 -7.00 -0.26
C GLU A 19 -12.19 -6.48 1.14
N VAL A 20 -12.20 -5.15 1.32
CA VAL A 20 -12.09 -4.51 2.63
C VAL A 20 -13.32 -3.66 2.89
N ARG A 21 -13.86 -3.72 4.10
CA ARG A 21 -14.96 -2.83 4.49
C ARG A 21 -14.43 -1.41 4.73
N CYS A 22 -15.01 -0.44 4.05
CA CYS A 22 -14.69 0.96 4.24
C CYS A 22 -15.05 1.40 5.68
N PRO A 23 -14.12 1.95 6.47
CA PRO A 23 -14.40 2.40 7.84
C PRO A 23 -15.38 3.58 7.91
N GLY A 24 -15.51 4.35 6.82
CA GLY A 24 -16.42 5.51 6.78
C GLY A 24 -17.88 5.18 6.46
N CYS A 25 -18.16 4.10 5.70
CA CYS A 25 -19.54 3.80 5.26
C CYS A 25 -19.90 2.31 5.23
N GLY A 26 -18.97 1.42 5.57
CA GLY A 26 -19.19 -0.02 5.64
C GLY A 26 -19.28 -0.76 4.31
N VAL A 27 -19.16 -0.06 3.16
CA VAL A 27 -19.20 -0.71 1.84
C VAL A 27 -17.96 -1.58 1.61
N SER A 28 -18.10 -2.71 0.91
CA SER A 28 -16.96 -3.47 0.41
C SER A 28 -16.24 -2.67 -0.68
N VAL A 29 -14.94 -2.54 -0.52
CA VAL A 29 -14.03 -1.93 -1.48
C VAL A 29 -13.03 -2.99 -1.89
N GLU A 30 -12.95 -3.27 -3.18
CA GLU A 30 -11.98 -4.21 -3.74
C GLU A 30 -10.59 -3.56 -3.75
N PHE A 31 -9.63 -4.26 -3.18
CA PHE A 31 -8.23 -3.87 -3.13
C PHE A 31 -7.38 -4.87 -3.90
N PHE A 32 -6.43 -4.35 -4.67
CA PHE A 32 -5.37 -5.11 -5.27
C PHE A 32 -4.17 -5.17 -4.32
N LYS A 33 -3.36 -6.23 -4.36
CA LYS A 33 -2.11 -6.37 -3.58
C LYS A 33 -1.16 -5.18 -3.75
N ASP A 34 -1.16 -4.56 -4.92
CA ASP A 34 -0.36 -3.37 -5.22
C ASP A 34 -0.90 -2.09 -4.58
N GLU A 35 -2.22 -1.94 -4.50
CA GLU A 35 -2.81 -0.65 -4.20
C GLU A 35 -2.69 -0.34 -2.71
N PRO A 36 -1.90 0.69 -2.34
CA PRO A 36 -1.62 0.97 -0.93
C PRO A 36 -2.80 1.63 -0.22
N LYS A 37 -3.55 2.44 -0.97
CA LYS A 37 -4.73 3.17 -0.50
C LYS A 37 -5.64 3.43 -1.68
N LEU A 38 -6.93 3.26 -1.48
CA LEU A 38 -7.95 3.54 -2.48
C LEU A 38 -8.99 4.49 -1.89
N LYS A 39 -9.55 5.34 -2.75
CA LYS A 39 -10.67 6.21 -2.38
C LYS A 39 -11.98 5.44 -2.54
N CYS A 40 -12.76 5.34 -1.46
CA CYS A 40 -14.06 4.70 -1.50
C CYS A 40 -15.01 5.41 -2.48
N SER A 41 -15.58 4.68 -3.44
CA SER A 41 -16.51 5.24 -4.44
C SER A 41 -17.80 5.80 -3.83
N LYS A 42 -18.21 5.32 -2.64
CA LYS A 42 -19.44 5.73 -1.97
C LYS A 42 -19.27 6.98 -1.11
N CYS A 43 -18.30 6.96 -0.19
CA CYS A 43 -18.12 8.03 0.80
C CYS A 43 -16.87 8.89 0.57
N LYS A 44 -16.06 8.59 -0.45
CA LYS A 44 -14.82 9.30 -0.78
C LYS A 44 -13.74 9.25 0.31
N HIS A 45 -13.92 8.42 1.34
CA HIS A 45 -12.95 8.18 2.38
C HIS A 45 -11.76 7.39 1.84
N ILE A 46 -10.55 7.70 2.31
CA ILE A 46 -9.33 6.99 1.95
C ILE A 46 -9.27 5.71 2.78
N VAL A 47 -9.41 4.57 2.12
CA VAL A 47 -9.30 3.26 2.74
C VAL A 47 -7.87 2.78 2.51
N VAL A 48 -7.18 2.37 3.58
CA VAL A 48 -5.81 1.85 3.51
C VAL A 48 -5.85 0.34 3.39
N ASN A 49 -5.01 -0.21 2.53
CA ASN A 49 -4.91 -1.64 2.33
C ASN A 49 -4.15 -2.31 3.49
N PRO A 50 -4.78 -3.18 4.30
CA PRO A 50 -4.09 -3.87 5.40
C PRO A 50 -3.21 -5.04 4.94
N LYS A 51 -3.42 -5.55 3.73
CA LYS A 51 -2.66 -6.65 3.12
C LYS A 51 -1.60 -6.18 2.11
N ILE A 52 -1.28 -4.88 2.12
CA ILE A 52 -0.28 -4.30 1.23
C ILE A 52 1.06 -5.01 1.41
N ASP A 53 1.55 -5.64 0.34
CA ASP A 53 2.78 -6.41 0.38
C ASP A 53 3.95 -5.55 -0.05
N LEU A 54 4.57 -4.92 0.94
CA LEU A 54 5.81 -4.18 0.78
C LEU A 54 7.03 -5.13 0.79
N GLY A 55 6.86 -6.42 0.53
CA GLY A 55 7.98 -7.37 0.44
C GLY A 55 9.00 -6.97 -0.62
N CYS A 56 8.56 -6.27 -1.68
CA CYS A 56 9.44 -5.66 -2.67
C CYS A 56 10.30 -4.51 -2.10
N ALA A 57 9.81 -3.80 -1.07
CA ALA A 57 10.54 -2.70 -0.43
C ALA A 57 11.79 -3.19 0.32
N LYS A 58 11.88 -4.48 0.66
CA LYS A 58 13.03 -5.05 1.38
C LYS A 58 14.31 -5.11 0.53
N TRP A 59 14.18 -5.19 -0.79
CA TRP A 59 15.31 -5.31 -1.72
C TRP A 59 15.28 -4.24 -2.82
N CYS A 60 14.20 -3.47 -2.95
CA CYS A 60 14.07 -2.44 -3.97
C CYS A 60 14.80 -1.15 -3.56
N LYS A 61 15.71 -0.68 -4.42
CA LYS A 61 16.44 0.59 -4.24
C LYS A 61 15.56 1.85 -4.23
N TYR A 62 14.29 1.74 -4.62
CA TYR A 62 13.31 2.85 -4.62
C TYR A 62 12.24 2.70 -3.53
N ALA A 63 12.41 1.73 -2.62
CA ALA A 63 11.50 1.45 -1.52
C ALA A 63 11.18 2.68 -0.67
N GLU A 64 12.20 3.44 -0.31
CA GLU A 64 12.08 4.63 0.54
C GLU A 64 11.17 5.69 -0.08
N GLN A 65 11.23 5.88 -1.41
CA GLN A 65 10.36 6.84 -2.10
C GLN A 65 8.90 6.35 -2.16
N CYS A 66 8.68 5.03 -2.29
CA CYS A 66 7.36 4.43 -2.29
C CYS A 66 6.69 4.53 -0.90
N LEU A 67 7.43 4.24 0.16
CA LEU A 67 6.96 4.30 1.54
C LEU A 67 6.80 5.74 2.06
N ALA A 68 7.66 6.66 1.62
CA ALA A 68 7.59 8.07 2.05
C ALA A 68 6.26 8.75 1.66
N ILE A 69 5.59 8.28 0.59
CA ILE A 69 4.28 8.80 0.15
C ILE A 69 3.15 8.36 1.10
N MET A 70 3.34 7.27 1.86
CA MET A 70 2.36 6.82 2.87
C MET A 70 2.51 7.58 4.19
N LYS A 71 3.72 8.05 4.54
CA LYS A 71 4.06 8.55 5.88
C LYS A 71 3.77 10.04 6.13
N LYS A 72 3.01 10.71 5.25
CA LYS A 72 2.56 12.10 5.46
C LYS A 72 1.13 12.14 6.01
N ASP A 73 0.97 11.75 7.28
CA ASP A 73 -0.04 12.34 8.18
C ASP A 73 0.21 12.07 9.68
N ASP A 74 1.40 11.57 10.09
CA ASP A 74 1.71 11.41 11.52
C ASP A 74 3.11 11.95 11.85
N ASP A 75 3.10 13.03 12.62
CA ASP A 75 4.24 13.79 13.15
C ASP A 75 5.04 12.95 14.16
N LYS A 76 6.37 12.92 13.97
CA LYS A 76 7.43 12.56 14.94
C LYS A 76 7.37 11.19 15.63
N THR A 77 8.45 10.41 15.48
CA THR A 77 9.47 10.14 16.54
C THR A 77 10.29 8.88 16.18
N ASP A 78 11.61 9.08 16.13
CA ASP A 78 12.73 8.16 16.47
C ASP A 78 12.83 6.77 15.79
N GLY A 79 13.98 6.29 15.30
CA GLY A 79 15.33 6.76 15.51
C GLY A 79 16.28 6.12 14.49
N SER A 80 17.23 6.94 14.06
CA SER A 80 18.48 6.50 13.49
C SER A 80 19.18 5.53 14.44
N LYS A 81 19.66 4.40 13.93
CA LYS A 81 21.06 4.03 14.22
C LYS A 81 21.66 3.16 13.12
N SER A 82 22.33 3.89 12.23
CA SER A 82 23.48 3.44 11.47
C SER A 82 24.62 2.98 12.39
N SER A 83 25.41 2.05 11.86
CA SER A 83 26.82 1.81 12.17
C SER A 83 27.17 0.95 13.37
N LYS A 84 27.75 -0.22 13.06
CA LYS A 84 29.01 -0.61 13.65
C LYS A 84 29.96 -1.07 12.54
#